data_AF-A0A2W4SXL3-F1
#
_entry.id   AF-A0A2W4SXL3-F1
#
_cell.length_a   1.000
_cell.length_b   1.000
_cell.length_c   1.000
_cell.angle_alpha   90.00
_cell.angle_beta   90.00
_cell.angle_gamma   90.00
#
_symmetry.space_group_name_H-M   'P 1'
#
loop_
_entity.id
_entity.type
_entity.pdbx_description
1 polymer ?
#
loop_
_entity_poly.entity_id
_entity_poly.type
_entity_poly.pdbx_seq_one_letter_code
_entity_poly.pdbx_strand_id
1 'polypeptide(L)' 'MNAVIKPIALINESATNILIKEMGVIDTIRFINQFTTGHGNYTEERRKMVDTMTLDEIIAGIDAMNKA' A
#
# COMPACT_ATOMS: atom_id res chain seq x y z
N MET A 1 39.98 -4.15 4.89
CA MET A 1 38.88 -3.68 4.02
C MET A 1 37.92 -2.87 4.88
N ASN A 2 37.77 -1.57 4.61
CA ASN A 2 36.68 -0.79 5.22
C ASN A 2 35.45 -0.98 4.33
N ALA A 3 34.50 -1.79 4.77
CA ALA A 3 33.21 -1.88 4.10
C ALA A 3 32.41 -0.61 4.41
N VAL A 4 32.05 0.14 3.37
CA VAL A 4 31.11 1.27 3.50
C VAL A 4 29.73 0.67 3.73
N ILE A 5 29.28 0.69 4.99
CA ILE A 5 27.95 0.19 5.37
C ILE A 5 26.92 1.21 4.87
N LYS A 6 26.11 0.81 3.88
CA LYS A 6 24.98 1.62 3.44
C LYS A 6 23.90 1.61 4.53
N PRO A 7 23.28 2.77 4.84
CA PRO A 7 22.09 2.82 5.68
C PRO A 7 21.00 1.87 5.16
N ILE A 8 20.32 1.17 6.09
CA ILE A 8 19.29 0.19 5.74
C ILE A 8 18.16 0.80 4.89
N ALA A 9 17.84 2.08 5.11
CA ALA A 9 16.85 2.81 4.32
C ALA A 9 17.21 2.85 2.83
N LEU A 10 18.48 3.07 2.47
CA LEU A 10 18.93 3.10 1.08
C LEU A 10 18.90 1.71 0.43
N ILE A 11 19.15 0.66 1.23
CA ILE A 11 19.05 -0.73 0.77
C ILE A 11 17.58 -1.07 0.49
N ASN A 12 16.67 -0.71 1.41
CA ASN A 12 15.23 -0.96 1.26
C ASN A 12 14.63 -0.21 0.07
N GLU A 13 15.01 1.04 -0.14
CA GLU A 13 14.61 1.82 -1.32
C GLU A 13 15.08 1.15 -2.62
N SER A 14 16.35 0.77 -2.68
CA SER A 14 16.92 0.06 -3.84
C SER A 14 16.19 -1.26 -4.10
N ALA A 15 15.92 -2.04 -3.05
CA ALA A 15 15.20 -3.31 -3.15
C ALA A 15 13.77 -3.10 -3.67
N THR A 16 13.07 -2.09 -3.16
CA THR A 16 11.70 -1.75 -3.59
C THR A 16 11.68 -1.42 -5.08
N ASN A 17 12.62 -0.60 -5.56
CA ASN A 17 12.70 -0.24 -6.98
C ASN A 17 12.99 -1.45 -7.88
N ILE A 18 13.87 -2.37 -7.45
CA ILE A 18 14.15 -3.61 -8.17
C ILE A 18 12.91 -4.49 -8.24
N LEU A 19 12.23 -4.70 -7.11
CA LEU A 19 11.01 -5.51 -7.07
C LEU A 19 9.92 -4.94 -7.97
N ILE A 20 9.66 -3.63 -7.90
CA ILE A 20 8.66 -2.97 -8.76
C ILE A 20 8.98 -3.20 -10.24
N LYS A 21 10.25 -3.10 -10.62
CA LYS A 21 10.68 -3.31 -12.01
C LYS A 21 10.43 -4.74 -12.48
N GLU A 22 10.69 -5.74 -11.64
CA GLU A 22 10.68 -7.14 -12.05
C GLU A 22 9.31 -7.82 -11.91
N MET A 23 8.51 -7.44 -10.90
CA MET A 23 7.21 -8.08 -10.64
C MET A 23 6.03 -7.09 -10.60
N GLY A 24 6.27 -5.80 -10.83
CA GLY A 24 5.23 -4.78 -10.77
C GLY A 24 4.85 -4.36 -9.35
N VAL A 25 4.09 -3.27 -9.27
CA VAL A 25 3.75 -2.60 -8.01
C VAL A 25 2.90 -3.47 -7.09
N ILE A 26 1.89 -4.16 -7.65
CA ILE A 26 0.94 -4.95 -6.86
C ILE A 26 1.63 -6.10 -6.14
N ASP A 27 2.38 -6.93 -6.87
CA ASP A 27 3.05 -8.08 -6.27
C ASP A 27 4.20 -7.66 -5.35
N THR A 28 4.88 -6.55 -5.64
CA THR A 28 5.89 -5.98 -4.73
C THR A 28 5.31 -5.61 -3.37
N ILE A 29 4.18 -4.89 -3.34
CA ILE A 29 3.54 -4.49 -2.08
C ILE A 29 3.11 -5.73 -1.29
N ARG A 30 2.52 -6.73 -1.96
CA ARG A 30 2.13 -7.99 -1.31
C ARG A 30 3.33 -8.73 -0.74
N PHE A 31 4.46 -8.76 -1.45
CA PHE A 31 5.70 -9.36 -0.96
C PHE A 31 6.23 -8.65 0.29
N ILE A 32 6.36 -7.32 0.26
CA ILE A 32 6.86 -6.53 1.40
C ILE A 32 5.97 -6.71 2.64
N ASN A 33 4.65 -6.75 2.45
CA ASN A 33 3.68 -6.94 3.53
C ASN A 33 3.74 -8.34 4.18
N GLN A 34 4.49 -9.30 3.64
CA GLN A 34 4.74 -10.58 4.34
C GLN A 34 5.72 -10.43 5.51
N PHE A 35 6.61 -9.44 5.44
CA PHE A 35 7.68 -9.25 6.42
C PHE A 35 7.39 -8.11 7.40
N THR A 36 6.40 -7.28 7.08
CA THR A 36 6.02 -6.11 7.89
C THR A 36 4.50 -5.98 7.90
N THR A 37 3.94 -5.56 9.03
CA THR A 37 2.51 -5.23 9.14
C THR A 37 2.14 -3.87 8.53
N GLY A 38 3.10 -3.17 7.89
CA GLY A 38 2.95 -1.78 7.48
C GLY A 38 3.02 -0.80 8.66
N HIS A 39 2.69 0.46 8.40
CA HIS A 39 2.64 1.54 9.39
C HIS A 39 1.25 2.20 9.36
N GLY A 40 0.87 2.86 10.44
CA GLY A 40 -0.43 3.55 10.57
C GLY A 40 -1.52 2.65 11.14
N ASN A 41 -2.73 3.19 11.21
CA ASN A 41 -3.92 2.45 11.65
C ASN A 41 -4.93 2.44 10.52
N TYR A 42 -4.78 1.49 9.60
CA TYR A 42 -5.65 1.36 8.44
C TYR A 42 -7.13 1.30 8.82
N THR A 43 -7.48 0.65 9.95
CA THR A 43 -8.86 0.59 10.42
C THR A 43 -9.43 1.97 10.71
N GLU A 44 -8.69 2.80 11.45
CA GLU A 44 -9.13 4.16 11.79
C GLU A 44 -9.05 5.12 10.59
N GLU A 45 -8.04 4.99 9.75
CA GLU A 45 -7.90 5.78 8.52
C GLU A 45 -9.02 5.47 7.53
N ARG A 46 -9.32 4.19 7.29
CA ARG A 46 -10.47 3.78 6.47
C ARG A 46 -11.74 4.31 7.11
N ARG A 47 -11.95 4.12 8.43
CA ARG A 47 -13.17 4.58 9.11
C ARG A 47 -13.46 6.04 8.76
N LYS A 48 -12.47 6.94 8.88
CA LYS A 48 -12.61 8.36 8.51
C LYS A 48 -13.07 8.61 7.06
N MET A 49 -12.72 7.73 6.11
CA MET A 49 -13.13 7.87 4.72
C MET A 49 -14.61 7.57 4.48
N VAL A 50 -15.26 6.81 5.37
CA VAL A 50 -16.66 6.37 5.21
C VAL A 50 -17.58 6.70 6.37
N ASP A 51 -17.04 7.23 7.47
CA ASP A 51 -17.82 7.59 8.65
C ASP A 51 -18.91 8.63 8.34
N THR A 52 -18.69 9.43 7.30
CA THR A 52 -19.62 10.46 6.83
C THR A 52 -20.57 9.96 5.74
N MET A 53 -20.44 8.72 5.28
CA MET A 53 -21.26 8.17 4.21
C MET A 53 -22.39 7.32 4.75
N THR A 54 -23.60 7.54 4.25
CA THR A 54 -24.74 6.66 4.46
C THR A 54 -24.61 5.40 3.60
N LEU A 55 -25.31 4.34 3.99
CA LEU A 55 -25.36 3.10 3.20
C LEU A 55 -25.86 3.35 1.77
N ASP A 56 -26.87 4.21 1.62
CA ASP A 56 -27.47 4.53 0.32
C ASP A 56 -26.46 5.23 -0.61
N GLU A 57 -25.65 6.15 -0.08
CA GLU A 57 -24.58 6.82 -0.84
C GLU A 57 -23.51 5.84 -1.30
N ILE A 58 -23.18 4.83 -0.48
CA ILE A 58 -22.23 3.78 -0.85
C ILE A 58 -22.79 2.93 -1.99
N ILE A 59 -24.05 2.50 -1.88
CA ILE A 59 -24.70 1.68 -2.93
C ILE A 59 -24.79 2.46 -4.25
N ALA A 60 -25.18 3.73 -4.20
CA ALA A 60 -25.25 4.59 -5.38
C ALA A 60 -23.89 4.72 -6.10
N GLY A 61 -22.78 4.80 -5.35
CA GLY A 61 -21.43 4.85 -5.91
C GLY A 61 -21.02 3.55 -6.62
N ILE A 62 -21.35 2.39 -6.03
CA ILE A 62 -21.06 1.08 -6.63
C ILE A 62 -21.84 0.91 -7.94
N ASP A 63 -23.13 1.27 -7.95
CA ASP A 63 -23.97 1.20 -9.14
C ASP A 63 -23.47 2.12 -10.26
N ALA A 64 -22.93 3.30 -9.91
CA ALA A 64 -22.33 4.21 -10.88
C ALA A 64 -21.06 3.63 -11.51
N MET A 65 -20.20 2.96 -10.73
CA MET A 65 -18.98 2.31 -11.22
C MET A 65 -19.28 1.13 -12.15
N ASN A 66 -20.33 0.35 -11.88
CA ASN A 66 -20.69 -0.81 -12.70
C ASN A 66 -21.40 -0.44 -14.03
N LYS A 67 -21.86 0.81 -14.16
CA LYS A 67 -22.50 1.34 -15.38
C LYS A 67 -21.51 2.00 -16.34
N ALA A 68 -20.27 2.22 -15.91
CA ALA A 68 -19.19 2.81 -16.70
C ALA A 68 -18.34 1.71 -17.38
#